data_AF-A0A7S3BH17-F1
#
_entry.id   AF-A0A7S3BH17-F1
#
_cell.length_a   1.000
_cell.length_b   1.000
_cell.length_c   1.000
_cell.angle_alpha   90.00
_cell.angle_beta   90.00
_cell.angle_gamma   90.00
#
_symmetry.space_group_name_H-M   'P 1'
#
loop_
_entity.id
_entity.type
_entity.pdbx_description
1 polymer ?
#
loop_
_entity_poly.entity_id
_entity_poly.type
_entity_poly.pdbx_seq_one_letter_code
_entity_poly.pdbx_strand_id
1 'polypeptide(L)'
;MGVVRGSMLTGDGNCQFRAVAFNLFGAQVHHGAVRQAAVAHMKKCADFFSIYFDGEDEFSSYLRTMSRNRTWGDELTLRAIVEAYMCEAHVVTSEPANWYLAYSPENPDEPQDPDVARCPKGHSLPPLRKQIFLSYISPIHYNAVVALAPAP
;
A
#
# COMPACT_ATOMS: atom_id res chain seq x y z
N MET A 1 21.53 3.53 -4.70
CA MET A 1 20.18 3.47 -4.10
C MET A 1 19.76 4.90 -3.78
N GLY A 2 18.65 5.39 -4.32
CA GLY A 2 18.18 6.75 -4.07
C GLY A 2 16.89 6.72 -3.24
N VAL A 3 16.82 7.48 -2.16
CA VAL A 3 15.54 7.76 -1.50
C VAL A 3 14.97 9.00 -2.18
N VAL A 4 13.90 8.83 -2.96
CA VAL A 4 13.20 10.00 -3.51
C VAL A 4 12.49 10.67 -2.36
N ARG A 5 13.07 11.75 -1.83
CA ARG A 5 12.45 12.61 -0.81
C ARG A 5 11.35 13.44 -1.46
N GLY A 6 10.19 12.84 -1.73
CA GLY A 6 9.04 13.57 -2.24
C GLY A 6 8.43 14.46 -1.14
N SER A 7 9.03 15.61 -0.81
CA SER A 7 8.51 16.59 0.19
C SER A 7 7.96 15.94 1.48
N MET A 8 8.67 14.91 1.98
CA MET A 8 8.21 13.82 2.86
C MET A 8 8.07 14.16 4.36
N LEU A 9 7.57 15.34 4.71
CA LEU A 9 7.15 15.65 6.09
C LEU A 9 5.76 16.29 6.17
N THR A 10 4.99 16.28 5.08
CA THR A 10 3.58 16.64 5.18
C THR A 10 2.84 15.46 5.81
N GLY A 11 2.47 15.59 7.08
CA GLY A 11 1.53 14.71 7.79
C GLY A 11 0.11 14.83 7.21
N ASP A 12 -0.03 14.70 5.89
CA ASP A 12 -1.30 14.79 5.16
C ASP A 12 -2.09 13.47 5.22
N GLY A 13 -1.57 12.46 5.89
CA GLY A 13 -2.19 11.16 6.10
C GLY A 13 -2.31 10.28 4.86
N ASN A 14 -1.61 10.61 3.77
CA ASN A 14 -1.59 9.78 2.55
C ASN A 14 -0.25 9.09 2.31
N CYS A 15 0.72 9.22 3.21
CA CYS A 15 2.12 8.81 3.00
C CYS A 15 2.26 7.36 2.53
N GLN A 16 1.61 6.39 3.19
CA GLN A 16 1.66 4.98 2.80
C GLN A 16 1.17 4.77 1.36
N PHE A 17 -0.04 5.26 1.06
CA PHE A 17 -0.63 5.13 -0.27
C PHE A 17 0.15 5.87 -1.36
N ARG A 18 0.75 7.03 -1.05
CA ARG A 18 1.62 7.77 -1.97
C ARG A 18 2.91 7.01 -2.26
N ALA A 19 3.52 6.43 -1.23
CA ALA A 19 4.76 5.66 -1.36
C ALA A 19 4.55 4.40 -2.22
N VAL A 20 3.44 3.69 -1.99
CA VAL A 20 3.01 2.57 -2.82
C VAL A 20 2.69 3.02 -4.25
N ALA A 21 1.90 4.09 -4.42
CA ALA A 21 1.53 4.60 -5.74
C ALA A 21 2.75 4.99 -6.58
N PHE A 22 3.79 5.56 -5.95
CA PHE A 22 5.03 5.88 -6.63
C PHE A 22 5.76 4.61 -7.11
N ASN A 23 5.84 3.56 -6.28
CA ASN A 23 6.45 2.30 -6.68
C ASN A 23 5.65 1.60 -7.81
N LEU A 24 4.32 1.57 -7.71
CA LEU A 24 3.47 0.88 -8.68
C LEU A 24 3.35 1.63 -10.00
N PHE A 25 3.09 2.94 -9.95
CA PHE A 25 2.66 3.77 -11.09
C PHE A 25 3.63 4.93 -11.41
N GLY A 26 4.74 5.06 -10.70
CA GLY A 26 5.73 6.12 -10.95
C GLY A 26 5.35 7.52 -10.46
N ALA A 27 4.17 7.70 -9.87
CA ALA A 27 3.73 9.01 -9.37
C ALA A 27 2.85 8.93 -8.12
N GLN A 28 3.13 9.78 -7.13
CA GLN A 28 2.41 9.83 -5.85
C GLN A 28 0.95 10.31 -5.99
N VAL A 29 0.61 11.02 -7.08
CA VAL A 29 -0.74 11.55 -7.34
C VAL A 29 -1.79 10.42 -7.44
N HIS A 30 -1.36 9.18 -7.72
CA HIS A 30 -2.23 8.02 -7.84
C HIS A 30 -2.62 7.35 -6.51
N HIS A 31 -2.24 7.94 -5.36
CA HIS A 31 -2.53 7.40 -4.03
C HIS A 31 -4.02 7.08 -3.78
N GLY A 32 -4.93 7.82 -4.40
CA GLY A 32 -6.37 7.57 -4.28
C GLY A 32 -6.79 6.22 -4.86
N ALA A 33 -6.20 5.80 -5.99
CA ALA A 33 -6.48 4.49 -6.60
C ALA A 33 -6.00 3.35 -5.70
N VAL A 34 -4.80 3.49 -5.12
CA VAL A 34 -4.24 2.51 -4.18
C VAL A 34 -5.12 2.36 -2.93
N ARG A 35 -5.58 3.48 -2.35
CA ARG A 35 -6.50 3.47 -1.20
C ARG A 35 -7.81 2.75 -1.53
N GLN A 36 -8.40 3.06 -2.69
CA GLN A 36 -9.64 2.43 -3.13
C GLN A 36 -9.47 0.92 -3.33
N ALA A 37 -8.35 0.48 -3.92
CA ALA A 37 -8.05 -0.93 -4.10
C ALA A 37 -7.90 -1.66 -2.75
N ALA A 38 -7.19 -1.06 -1.79
CA ALA A 38 -7.04 -1.62 -0.44
C ALA A 38 -8.41 -1.81 0.25
N VAL A 39 -9.25 -0.77 0.26
CA VAL A 39 -10.59 -0.83 0.88
C VAL A 39 -11.50 -1.82 0.15
N ALA A 40 -11.45 -1.87 -1.19
CA ALA A 40 -12.22 -2.83 -1.97
C ALA A 40 -11.79 -4.28 -1.67
N HIS A 41 -10.50 -4.55 -1.56
CA HIS A 41 -9.99 -5.86 -1.21
C HIS A 41 -10.43 -6.26 0.20
N MET A 42 -10.24 -5.40 1.19
CA MET A 42 -10.68 -5.69 2.57
C MET A 42 -12.17 -5.96 2.65
N LYS A 43 -13.00 -5.21 1.91
CA LYS A 43 -14.44 -5.45 1.84
C LYS A 43 -14.80 -6.78 1.18
N LYS A 44 -14.08 -7.17 0.12
CA LYS A 44 -14.30 -8.44 -0.58
C LYS A 44 -13.89 -9.64 0.27
N CYS A 45 -12.79 -9.53 0.98
CA CYS A 45 -12.23 -10.56 1.86
C CYS A 45 -12.59 -10.30 3.33
N ALA A 46 -13.83 -9.88 3.60
CA ALA A 46 -14.26 -9.45 4.93
C ALA A 46 -13.99 -10.51 6.01
N ASP A 47 -14.22 -11.79 5.70
CA ASP A 47 -13.98 -12.92 6.61
C ASP A 47 -12.52 -12.99 7.12
N PHE A 48 -11.55 -12.55 6.31
CA PHE A 48 -10.14 -12.51 6.71
C PHE A 48 -9.82 -11.26 7.54
N PHE A 49 -10.37 -10.10 7.18
CA PHE A 49 -9.99 -8.83 7.82
C PHE A 49 -10.82 -8.49 9.07
N SER A 50 -12.07 -8.95 9.16
CA SER A 50 -12.96 -8.62 10.28
C SER A 50 -12.51 -9.23 11.60
N ILE A 51 -11.71 -10.31 11.58
CA ILE A 51 -11.20 -10.98 12.79
C ILE A 51 -10.30 -10.08 13.65
N TYR A 52 -9.76 -9.00 13.06
CA TYR A 52 -8.91 -8.03 13.75
C TYR A 52 -9.70 -6.93 14.48
N PHE A 53 -11.03 -7.00 14.45
CA PHE A 53 -11.95 -6.01 15.03
C PHE A 53 -12.93 -6.69 15.99
N ASP A 54 -13.47 -5.94 16.94
CA ASP A 54 -14.50 -6.39 17.89
C ASP A 54 -15.89 -6.34 17.23
N GLY A 55 -16.05 -7.14 16.17
CA GLY A 55 -17.30 -7.31 15.43
C GLY A 55 -17.42 -6.50 14.14
N GLU A 56 -18.49 -6.78 13.39
CA GLU A 56 -18.72 -6.25 12.04
C GLU A 56 -18.91 -4.73 11.99
N ASP A 57 -19.47 -4.14 13.05
CA ASP A 57 -19.72 -2.70 13.13
C ASP A 57 -18.41 -1.91 13.20
N GLU A 58 -17.44 -2.38 13.98
CA GLU A 58 -16.12 -1.75 14.09
C GLU A 58 -15.36 -1.87 12.76
N PHE A 59 -15.36 -3.06 12.15
CA PHE A 59 -14.75 -3.27 10.83
C PHE A 59 -15.38 -2.37 9.75
N SER A 60 -16.72 -2.27 9.73
CA SER A 60 -17.43 -1.40 8.80
C SER A 60 -17.11 0.09 9.03
N SER A 61 -16.96 0.50 10.29
CA SER A 61 -16.54 1.85 10.65
C SER A 61 -15.10 2.14 10.23
N TYR A 62 -14.21 1.16 10.41
CA TYR A 62 -12.84 1.21 9.94
C TYR A 62 -12.78 1.38 8.41
N LEU A 63 -13.48 0.55 7.63
CA LEU A 63 -13.50 0.67 6.16
C LEU A 63 -14.04 2.03 5.70
N ARG A 64 -15.13 2.51 6.32
CA ARG A 64 -15.69 3.84 6.04
C ARG A 64 -14.67 4.93 6.31
N THR A 65 -13.94 4.85 7.43
CA THR A 65 -12.91 5.83 7.80
C THR A 65 -11.71 5.73 6.85
N MET A 66 -11.26 4.52 6.51
CA MET A 66 -10.12 4.28 5.64
C MET A 66 -10.36 4.72 4.19
N SER A 67 -11.63 4.72 3.75
CA SER A 67 -12.02 5.23 2.44
C SER A 67 -11.81 6.76 2.30
N ARG A 68 -11.72 7.50 3.41
CA ARG A 68 -11.58 8.96 3.40
C ARG A 68 -10.15 9.36 3.04
N ASN A 69 -10.03 10.39 2.20
CA ASN A 69 -8.73 10.99 1.91
C ASN A 69 -8.08 11.49 3.21
N ARG A 70 -6.75 11.38 3.31
CA ARG A 70 -5.95 11.78 4.48
C ARG A 70 -6.11 10.88 5.73
N THR A 71 -6.81 9.75 5.64
CA THR A 71 -6.76 8.73 6.71
C THR A 71 -5.47 7.94 6.62
N TRP A 72 -4.74 7.84 7.73
CA TRP A 72 -3.46 7.12 7.79
C TRP A 72 -3.70 5.64 7.52
N GLY A 73 -2.86 5.04 6.67
CA GLY A 73 -2.86 3.59 6.47
C GLY A 73 -2.05 2.90 7.56
N ASP A 74 -2.25 1.59 7.69
CA ASP A 74 -1.65 0.71 8.68
C ASP A 74 -1.18 -0.61 8.03
N GLU A 75 -0.89 -1.62 8.85
CA GLU A 75 -0.46 -2.93 8.35
C GLU A 75 -1.57 -3.66 7.58
N LEU A 76 -2.84 -3.53 7.98
CA LEU A 76 -3.96 -4.16 7.28
C LEU A 76 -4.14 -3.57 5.89
N THR A 77 -3.99 -2.25 5.73
CA THR A 77 -4.00 -1.65 4.40
C THR A 77 -2.82 -2.08 3.55
N LEU A 78 -1.62 -2.25 4.12
CA LEU A 78 -0.47 -2.75 3.37
C LEU A 78 -0.69 -4.20 2.90
N ARG A 79 -1.22 -5.07 3.76
CA ARG A 79 -1.62 -6.44 3.41
C ARG A 79 -2.64 -6.45 2.28
N ALA A 80 -3.68 -5.63 2.39
CA ALA A 80 -4.72 -5.53 1.38
C ALA A 80 -4.19 -4.99 0.03
N ILE A 81 -3.21 -4.08 0.04
CA ILE A 81 -2.55 -3.58 -1.17
C ILE A 81 -1.76 -4.69 -1.86
N VAL A 82 -1.01 -5.48 -1.10
CA VAL A 82 -0.21 -6.60 -1.59
C VAL A 82 -1.09 -7.60 -2.33
N GLU A 83 -2.22 -7.97 -1.75
CA GLU A 83 -3.19 -8.86 -2.39
C GLU A 83 -3.91 -8.19 -3.57
N ALA A 84 -4.36 -6.94 -3.43
CA ALA A 84 -5.07 -6.25 -4.50
C ALA A 84 -4.24 -6.07 -5.78
N TYR A 85 -2.95 -5.82 -5.65
CA TYR A 85 -2.04 -5.58 -6.78
C TYR A 85 -1.13 -6.77 -7.08
N MET A 86 -1.26 -7.89 -6.36
CA MET A 86 -0.36 -9.04 -6.47
C MET A 86 1.11 -8.63 -6.46
N CYS A 87 1.48 -7.67 -5.62
CA CYS A 87 2.84 -7.11 -5.52
C CYS A 87 3.57 -7.65 -4.29
N GLU A 88 4.88 -7.55 -4.26
CA GLU A 88 5.69 -7.96 -3.11
C GLU A 88 6.25 -6.71 -2.43
N ALA A 89 5.87 -6.49 -1.17
CA ALA A 89 6.23 -5.29 -0.43
C ALA A 89 7.38 -5.55 0.54
N HIS A 90 8.42 -4.73 0.42
CA HIS A 90 9.58 -4.72 1.27
C HIS A 90 9.63 -3.43 2.08
N VAL A 91 9.56 -3.54 3.40
CA VAL A 91 9.57 -2.38 4.32
C VAL A 91 10.80 -2.45 5.19
N VAL A 92 11.63 -1.40 5.14
CA VAL A 92 12.68 -1.16 6.14
C VAL A 92 12.16 -0.15 7.15
N THR A 93 12.23 -0.45 8.44
CA THR A 93 11.67 0.39 9.50
C THR A 93 12.72 0.89 10.50
N SER A 94 12.45 2.04 11.12
CA SER A 94 13.24 2.58 12.24
C SER A 94 12.89 1.98 13.61
N GLU A 95 12.05 0.94 13.67
CA GLU A 95 11.81 0.15 14.89
C GLU A 95 13.12 -0.51 15.39
N PRO A 96 13.29 -0.69 16.71
CA PRO A 96 14.53 -1.24 17.28
C PRO A 96 14.73 -2.73 16.98
N ALA A 97 13.69 -3.45 16.57
CA ALA A 97 13.71 -4.86 16.20
C ALA A 97 12.80 -5.10 14.98
N ASN A 98 12.98 -6.23 14.29
CA ASN A 98 12.23 -6.58 13.08
C ASN A 98 12.30 -5.45 12.02
N TRP A 99 13.49 -4.88 11.85
CA TRP A 99 13.77 -3.71 11.02
C TRP A 99 13.52 -3.93 9.52
N TYR A 100 13.25 -5.17 9.10
CA TYR A 100 12.86 -5.51 7.75
C TYR A 100 11.65 -6.45 7.76
N LEU A 101 10.62 -6.03 7.02
CA LEU A 101 9.37 -6.75 6.85
C LEU A 101 9.17 -7.03 5.35
N ALA A 102 8.71 -8.23 5.03
CA ALA A 102 8.39 -8.64 3.67
C ALA A 102 6.96 -9.20 3.64
N TYR A 103 6.17 -8.71 2.69
CA TYR A 103 4.79 -9.13 2.47
C TYR A 103 4.67 -9.63 1.03
N SER A 104 4.20 -10.87 0.89
CA SER A 104 3.93 -11.48 -0.42
C SER A 104 2.45 -11.86 -0.50
N PRO A 105 1.85 -11.86 -1.70
CA PRO A 105 0.50 -12.38 -1.88
C PRO A 105 0.45 -13.84 -1.42
N GLU A 106 -0.68 -14.28 -0.88
CA GLU A 106 -0.85 -15.67 -0.44
C GLU A 106 -0.76 -16.64 -1.62
N ASN A 107 -1.38 -16.28 -2.75
CA ASN A 107 -1.38 -17.07 -3.99
C ASN A 107 -0.77 -16.26 -5.14
N PRO A 108 0.57 -16.09 -5.20
CA PRO A 108 1.21 -15.08 -6.04
C PRO A 108 1.17 -15.33 -7.56
N ASP A 109 0.63 -16.47 -7.98
CA ASP A 109 0.39 -16.81 -9.40
C ASP A 109 -1.08 -16.61 -9.82
N GLU A 110 -1.97 -16.25 -8.89
CA GLU A 110 -3.33 -15.87 -9.22
C GLU A 110 -3.38 -14.54 -10.00
N PRO A 111 -4.33 -14.40 -10.94
CA PRO A 111 -4.50 -13.15 -11.65
C PRO A 111 -4.95 -12.04 -10.70
N GLN A 112 -4.53 -10.80 -10.98
CA GLN A 112 -5.09 -9.62 -10.33
C GLN A 112 -6.59 -9.54 -10.60
N ASP A 113 -7.36 -9.37 -9.54
CA ASP A 113 -8.81 -9.18 -9.63
C ASP A 113 -9.12 -7.79 -10.25
N PRO A 114 -9.73 -7.71 -11.44
CA PRO A 114 -10.01 -6.44 -12.11
C PRO A 114 -11.04 -5.56 -11.38
N ASP A 115 -11.88 -6.13 -10.51
CA ASP A 115 -12.88 -5.39 -9.75
C ASP A 115 -12.27 -4.71 -8.51
N VAL A 116 -11.11 -5.20 -8.06
CA VAL A 116 -10.36 -4.72 -6.89
C VAL A 116 -9.13 -3.90 -7.30
N ALA A 117 -8.32 -4.42 -8.22
CA ALA A 117 -7.09 -3.79 -8.69
C ALA A 117 -7.42 -2.53 -9.51
N ARG A 118 -7.39 -1.36 -8.86
CA ARG A 118 -7.68 -0.09 -9.52
C ARG A 118 -6.45 0.43 -10.25
N CYS A 119 -6.61 0.71 -11.54
CA CYS A 119 -5.58 1.34 -12.35
C CYS A 119 -5.91 2.83 -12.60
N PRO A 120 -4.96 3.76 -12.42
CA PRO A 120 -5.15 5.15 -12.83
C PRO A 120 -5.39 5.29 -14.33
N LYS A 121 -6.13 6.33 -14.76
CA LYS A 121 -6.32 6.62 -16.19
C LYS A 121 -4.96 6.72 -16.91
N GLY A 122 -4.87 6.11 -18.09
CA GLY A 122 -3.67 6.12 -18.92
C GLY A 122 -2.54 5.20 -18.44
N HIS A 123 -2.77 4.38 -17.42
CA HIS A 123 -1.81 3.39 -16.93
C HIS A 123 -2.32 1.98 -17.22
N SER A 124 -1.41 0.99 -17.18
CA SER A 124 -1.74 -0.42 -17.08
C SER A 124 -1.61 -0.88 -15.62
N LEU A 125 -2.21 -2.02 -15.28
CA LEU A 125 -1.92 -2.67 -14.01
C LEU A 125 -0.43 -3.02 -13.93
N PRO A 126 0.16 -3.01 -12.71
CA PRO A 126 1.54 -3.44 -12.52
C PRO A 126 1.65 -4.94 -12.82
N PRO A 127 2.82 -5.42 -13.30
CA PRO A 127 3.06 -6.86 -13.45
C PRO A 127 2.91 -7.59 -12.11
N LEU A 128 2.50 -8.86 -12.16
CA LEU A 128 2.48 -9.73 -10.97
C LEU A 128 3.86 -9.78 -10.32
N ARG A 129 3.87 -9.90 -9.00
CA ARG A 129 5.07 -9.94 -8.16
C ARG A 129 5.99 -8.73 -8.34
N LYS A 130 5.45 -7.60 -8.78
CA LYS A 130 6.21 -6.35 -8.81
C LYS A 130 6.71 -6.03 -7.41
N GLN A 131 8.03 -5.89 -7.29
CA GLN A 131 8.68 -5.52 -6.03
C GLN A 131 8.44 -4.04 -5.74
N ILE A 132 7.96 -3.72 -4.54
CA ILE A 132 7.82 -2.35 -4.04
C ILE A 132 8.65 -2.18 -2.76
N PHE A 133 9.38 -1.08 -2.67
CA PHE A 133 10.26 -0.82 -1.54
C PHE A 133 9.84 0.44 -0.80
N LEU A 134 9.67 0.31 0.51
CA LEU A 134 9.22 1.37 1.40
C LEU A 134 10.20 1.53 2.56
N SER A 135 10.34 2.76 3.06
CA SER A 135 10.93 2.99 4.39
C SER A 135 9.85 3.51 5.34
N TYR A 136 9.70 2.88 6.50
CA TYR A 136 8.79 3.33 7.56
C TYR A 136 9.59 4.00 8.69
N ILE A 137 9.34 5.29 8.92
CA ILE A 137 9.87 6.04 10.05
C ILE A 137 8.80 5.96 11.13
N SER A 138 8.99 5.03 12.07
CA SER A 138 8.00 4.77 13.11
C SER A 138 7.80 5.96 14.04
N PRO A 139 6.57 6.24 14.51
CA PRO A 139 5.30 5.62 14.10
C PRO A 139 4.55 6.43 13.02
N ILE A 140 5.25 7.27 12.25
CA ILE A 140 4.63 8.46 11.64
C ILE A 140 4.62 8.49 10.11
N HIS A 141 5.52 7.79 9.42
CA HIS A 141 5.73 8.12 8.01
C HIS A 141 6.25 6.98 7.13
N TYR A 142 5.70 6.89 5.91
CA TYR A 142 6.19 6.01 4.84
C TYR A 142 6.80 6.82 3.70
N ASN A 143 7.98 6.39 3.23
CA ASN A 143 8.59 6.88 1.99
C ASN A 143 8.66 5.80 0.93
N ALA A 144 8.66 6.20 -0.34
CA ALA A 144 9.06 5.33 -1.44
C ALA A 144 10.59 5.24 -1.51
N VAL A 145 11.10 4.03 -1.64
CA VAL A 145 12.49 3.73 -1.95
C VAL A 145 12.53 3.21 -3.38
N VAL A 146 13.33 3.81 -4.25
CA VAL A 146 13.42 3.38 -5.66
C VAL A 146 14.86 3.31 -6.12
N ALA A 147 15.14 2.42 -7.07
CA ALA A 147 16.39 2.49 -7.80
C ALA A 147 16.38 3.76 -8.66
N LEU A 148 17.47 4.53 -8.59
CA LEU A 148 17.71 5.53 -9.63
C LEU A 148 18.04 4.76 -10.90
N ALA A 149 17.44 5.13 -12.02
CA ALA A 149 17.94 4.68 -13.31
C ALA A 149 19.43 5.04 -13.40
N PRO A 150 20.29 4.17 -13.96
CA PRO A 150 21.67 4.56 -14.22
C PRO A 150 21.65 5.86 -15.03
N ALA A 151 22.50 6.82 -14.64
CA ALA A 151 22.68 8.03 -15.43
C ALA A 151 23.06 7.62 -16.87
N PRO A 152 22.55 8.33 -17.88
CA PRO A 152 22.87 8.03 -19.28
C PRO A 152 24.38 8.07 -19.54
#